data_AF-A0A4U0SS43-F1
#
_entry.id   AF-A0A4U0SS43-F1
#
_cell.length_a   1.000
_cell.length_b   1.000
_cell.length_c   1.000
_cell.angle_alpha   90.00
_cell.angle_beta   90.00
_cell.angle_gamma   90.00
#
_symmetry.space_group_name_H-M   'P 1'
#
loop_
_entity.id
_entity.type
_entity.pdbx_description
1 polymer ?
#
loop_
_entity_poly.entity_id
_entity_poly.type
_entity_poly.pdbx_seq_one_letter_code
_entity_poly.pdbx_strand_id
1 'polypeptide(L)'
;MLANLRRGNAHMVLERVDEEQPGSWYIQVLLRDNNTFQLEYRDGVAELHYQTQTISQDKVLGALLGWAGAKPGWRDGFMWNNIAAEFSPQCP
;
A
#
# COMPACT_ATOMS: atom_id res chain seq x y z
N MET A 1 11.60 8.14 8.63
CA MET A 1 10.91 9.38 8.20
C MET A 1 10.48 9.17 6.76
N LEU A 2 9.17 9.19 6.46
CA LEU A 2 8.66 9.33 5.08
C LEU A 2 8.89 10.80 4.68
N ALA A 3 10.10 11.12 4.19
CA ALA A 3 10.47 12.46 3.78
C ALA A 3 10.51 12.55 2.26
N ASN A 4 10.32 13.77 1.72
CA ASN A 4 10.51 14.10 0.31
C ASN A 4 9.51 13.51 -0.71
N LEU A 5 8.34 13.01 -0.29
CA LEU A 5 7.21 12.86 -1.22
C LEU A 5 6.76 14.27 -1.65
N ARG A 6 7.06 14.65 -2.90
CA ARG A 6 6.69 15.94 -3.47
C ARG A 6 5.30 15.84 -4.12
N ARG A 7 4.57 16.95 -4.17
CA ARG A 7 3.30 17.02 -4.92
C ARG A 7 3.54 16.70 -6.40
N GLY A 8 2.56 16.04 -7.06
CA GLY A 8 2.65 15.63 -8.47
C GLY A 8 3.01 14.15 -8.68
N ASN A 9 2.25 13.22 -8.07
CA ASN A 9 2.40 11.75 -8.20
C ASN A 9 3.67 11.15 -7.58
N ALA A 10 4.24 11.76 -6.54
CA ALA A 10 5.26 11.07 -5.75
C ALA A 10 4.62 9.88 -5.02
N HIS A 11 5.03 8.69 -5.44
CA HIS A 11 4.69 7.44 -4.80
C HIS A 11 5.98 6.75 -4.36
N MET A 12 5.85 5.93 -3.32
CA MET A 12 6.91 5.04 -2.88
C MET A 12 6.32 3.64 -2.80
N VAL A 13 6.99 2.68 -3.43
CA VAL A 13 6.62 1.26 -3.39
C VAL A 13 7.71 0.51 -2.65
N LEU A 14 7.31 -0.31 -1.69
CA LEU A 14 8.14 -1.32 -1.07
C LEU A 14 7.65 -2.68 -1.53
N GLU A 15 8.52 -3.46 -2.12
CA GLU A 15 8.23 -4.80 -2.62
C GLU A 15 9.02 -5.83 -1.80
N ARG A 16 8.39 -6.97 -1.51
CA ARG A 16 9.11 -8.14 -1.01
C ARG A 16 9.51 -8.98 -2.20
N VAL A 17 10.81 -9.05 -2.41
CA VAL A 17 11.42 -9.97 -3.38
C VAL A 17 11.87 -11.18 -2.59
N ASP A 18 11.02 -12.19 -2.55
CA ASP A 18 11.37 -13.51 -2.04
C ASP A 18 11.45 -14.44 -3.26
N GLU A 19 12.65 -14.94 -3.56
CA GLU A 19 12.87 -15.82 -4.73
C GLU A 19 12.12 -17.15 -4.60
N GLU A 20 11.72 -17.55 -3.39
CA GLU A 20 11.05 -18.82 -3.11
C GLU A 20 9.52 -18.74 -3.17
N GLN A 21 8.94 -17.53 -3.08
CA GLN A 21 7.50 -17.33 -3.10
C GLN A 21 7.07 -16.58 -4.37
N PRO A 22 6.39 -17.24 -5.32
CA PRO A 22 5.88 -16.56 -6.51
C PRO A 22 4.65 -15.70 -6.15
N GLY A 23 4.70 -14.41 -6.48
CA GLY A 23 3.60 -13.48 -6.24
C GLY A 23 4.07 -12.03 -6.20
N SER A 24 3.11 -11.12 -6.05
CA SER A 24 3.34 -9.68 -5.94
C SER A 24 2.96 -9.20 -4.55
N TRP A 25 3.94 -9.16 -3.65
CA TRP A 25 3.77 -8.56 -2.33
C TRP A 25 4.39 -7.17 -2.30
N TYR A 26 3.54 -6.17 -2.21
CA TYR A 26 4.01 -4.80 -2.09
C TYR A 26 3.11 -3.99 -1.17
N ILE A 27 3.67 -2.89 -0.70
CA ILE A 27 2.95 -1.80 -0.07
C ILE A 27 3.39 -0.48 -0.73
N GLN A 28 2.43 0.34 -1.11
CA GLN A 28 2.65 1.60 -1.80
C GLN A 28 2.01 2.75 -1.02
N VAL A 29 2.74 3.86 -0.95
CA VAL A 29 2.23 5.15 -0.46
C VAL A 29 2.22 6.14 -1.60
N LEU A 30 1.09 6.81 -1.82
CA LEU A 30 0.94 7.93 -2.74
C LEU A 30 0.45 9.17 -1.97
N LEU A 31 1.13 10.30 -2.12
CA LEU A 31 0.62 11.59 -1.65
C LEU A 31 -0.23 12.23 -2.75
N ARG A 32 -1.55 12.30 -2.53
CA ARG A 32 -2.49 12.94 -3.45
C ARG A 32 -2.45 14.47 -3.33
N ASP A 33 -2.93 15.14 -4.36
CA ASP A 33 -2.92 16.61 -4.46
C ASP A 33 -3.79 17.29 -3.38
N ASN A 34 -4.77 16.58 -2.83
CA ASN A 34 -5.61 17.02 -1.71
C ASN A 34 -4.96 16.81 -0.34
N ASN A 35 -3.64 16.63 -0.27
CA ASN A 35 -2.86 16.34 0.95
C ASN A 35 -3.29 15.06 1.70
N THR A 36 -3.94 14.12 1.01
CA THR A 36 -4.29 12.81 1.59
C THR A 36 -3.27 11.77 1.15
N PHE A 37 -2.85 10.92 2.09
CA PHE A 37 -2.06 9.75 1.79
C PHE A 37 -2.97 8.61 1.39
N GLN A 38 -2.75 8.06 0.20
CA GLN A 38 -3.27 6.77 -0.18
C GLN A 38 -2.23 5.71 0.17
N LEU A 39 -2.68 4.71 0.92
CA LEU A 39 -1.89 3.53 1.22
C LEU A 39 -2.55 2.34 0.54
N GLU A 40 -1.75 1.56 -0.16
CA GLU A 40 -2.17 0.41 -0.95
C GLU A 40 -1.27 -0.77 -0.64
N TYR A 41 -1.79 -1.98 -0.60
CA TYR A 41 -0.96 -3.16 -0.56
C TYR A 41 -1.56 -4.30 -1.36
N ARG A 42 -0.68 -5.19 -1.82
CA ARG A 42 -1.05 -6.46 -2.44
C ARG A 42 -0.43 -7.61 -1.67
N ASP A 43 -1.24 -8.64 -1.44
CA ASP A 43 -0.86 -9.83 -0.66
C ASP A 43 -0.64 -11.03 -1.59
N GLY A 44 0.35 -10.93 -2.46
CA GLY A 44 0.80 -12.01 -3.34
C GLY A 44 0.01 -12.16 -4.63
N VAL A 45 -1.32 -12.00 -4.60
CA VAL A 45 -2.19 -12.15 -5.78
C VAL A 45 -3.01 -10.88 -6.05
N ALA A 46 -3.48 -10.71 -7.29
CA ALA A 46 -4.20 -9.51 -7.72
C ALA A 46 -5.55 -9.35 -7.00
N GLU A 47 -6.18 -10.45 -6.59
CA GLU A 47 -7.45 -10.51 -5.85
C GLU A 47 -7.31 -9.99 -4.42
N LEU A 48 -6.12 -10.07 -3.85
CA LEU A 48 -5.79 -9.61 -2.51
C LEU A 48 -5.11 -8.24 -2.57
N HIS A 49 -5.84 -7.29 -3.15
CA HIS A 49 -5.38 -5.94 -3.38
C HIS A 49 -6.29 -4.95 -2.66
N TYR A 50 -5.70 -4.17 -1.77
CA TYR A 50 -6.44 -3.32 -0.84
C TYR A 50 -5.90 -1.91 -0.82
N GLN A 51 -6.80 -0.95 -0.60
CA GLN A 51 -6.50 0.46 -0.52
C GLN A 51 -7.20 1.11 0.68
N THR A 52 -6.52 2.08 1.29
CA THR A 52 -7.11 2.99 2.26
C THR A 52 -6.57 4.41 2.05
N GLN A 53 -7.23 5.39 2.66
CA GLN A 53 -6.84 6.79 2.60
C GLN A 53 -6.82 7.40 4.00
N THR A 54 -5.82 8.23 4.28
CA THR A 54 -5.70 8.94 5.55
C THR A 54 -4.95 10.25 5.39
N ILE A 55 -5.20 11.20 6.30
CA ILE A 55 -4.42 12.43 6.44
C ILE A 55 -3.25 12.27 7.42
N SER A 56 -3.20 11.15 8.17
CA SER A 56 -2.19 10.94 9.21
C SER A 56 -0.93 10.28 8.66
N GLN A 57 0.13 11.06 8.54
CA GLN A 57 1.45 10.56 8.12
C GLN A 57 2.02 9.52 9.10
N ASP A 58 1.79 9.68 10.40
CA ASP A 58 2.27 8.72 11.41
C ASP A 58 1.61 7.35 11.27
N LYS A 59 0.31 7.31 10.98
CA LYS A 59 -0.38 6.04 10.71
C LYS A 59 0.17 5.35 9.47
N VAL A 60 0.44 6.11 8.40
CA VAL A 60 1.05 5.58 7.17
C VAL A 60 2.44 5.02 7.44
N LEU A 61 3.27 5.77 8.18
CA LEU A 61 4.62 5.32 8.55
C LEU A 61 4.57 4.05 9.41
N GLY A 62 3.65 3.99 10.37
CA GLY A 62 3.44 2.82 11.22
C GLY A 62 3.06 1.57 10.43
N ALA A 63 2.08 1.68 9.52
CA ALA A 63 1.68 0.58 8.66
C ALA A 63 2.81 0.15 7.71
N LEU A 64 3.53 1.11 7.11
CA LEU A 64 4.63 0.82 6.20
C LEU A 64 5.76 0.05 6.90
N LEU A 65 6.21 0.54 8.05
CA LEU A 65 7.28 -0.12 8.83
C LEU A 65 6.79 -1.45 9.42
N GLY A 66 5.51 -1.53 9.81
CA GLY A 66 4.88 -2.76 10.28
C GLY A 66 4.85 -3.84 9.19
N TRP A 67 4.46 -3.47 7.98
CA TRP A 67 4.49 -4.35 6.82
C TRP A 67 5.92 -4.83 6.49
N ALA A 68 6.87 -3.90 6.43
CA ALA A 68 8.26 -4.22 6.12
C ALA A 68 8.87 -5.16 7.17
N GLY A 69 8.55 -4.96 8.45
CA GLY A 69 9.00 -5.81 9.55
C GLY A 69 8.14 -7.05 9.83
N ALA A 70 7.17 -7.39 8.97
CA ALA A 70 6.24 -8.50 9.17
C ALA A 70 5.51 -8.49 10.54
N LYS A 71 5.27 -7.30 11.11
CA LYS A 71 4.63 -7.17 12.43
C LYS A 71 3.14 -7.51 12.33
N PRO A 72 2.58 -8.32 13.24
CA PRO A 72 1.13 -8.53 13.28
C PRO A 72 0.41 -7.20 13.55
N GLY A 73 -0.82 -7.06 13.01
CA GLY A 73 -1.67 -5.89 13.24
C GLY A 73 -1.25 -4.61 12.52
N TRP A 74 -0.29 -4.65 11.58
CA TRP A 74 0.10 -3.46 10.81
C TRP A 74 -1.05 -2.87 9.96
N ARG A 75 -2.06 -3.68 9.66
CA ARG A 75 -3.29 -3.30 8.95
C ARG A 75 -4.31 -2.63 9.88
N ASP A 76 -4.13 -2.74 11.20
CA ASP A 76 -5.10 -2.29 12.18
C ASP A 76 -5.16 -0.75 12.21
N GLY A 77 -6.34 -0.21 12.50
CA GLY A 77 -6.55 1.25 12.54
C GLY A 77 -6.84 1.89 11.18
N PHE A 78 -7.01 1.09 10.13
CA PHE A 78 -7.50 1.50 8.82
C PHE A 78 -8.75 0.71 8.44
N MET A 79 -9.64 1.37 7.68
CA MET A 79 -10.68 0.70 6.93
C MET A 79 -10.14 0.45 5.52
N TRP A 80 -9.90 -0.82 5.20
CA TRP A 80 -9.35 -1.23 3.90
C TRP A 80 -10.48 -1.58 2.94
N ASN A 81 -10.42 -1.01 1.75
CA ASN A 81 -11.30 -1.37 0.65
C ASN A 81 -10.56 -2.32 -0.27
N ASN A 82 -11.18 -3.44 -0.63
CA ASN A 82 -10.63 -4.30 -1.68
C ASN A 82 -10.87 -3.62 -3.03
N ILE A 83 -9.79 -3.45 -3.80
CA ILE A 83 -9.78 -2.77 -5.10
C ILE A 83 -9.39 -3.72 -6.23
N ALA A 84 -9.30 -5.03 -5.97
CA ALA A 84 -8.85 -6.01 -6.94
C ALA A 84 -9.63 -5.96 -8.25
N ALA A 85 -10.94 -5.72 -8.18
CA ALA A 85 -11.81 -5.61 -9.35
C ALA A 85 -11.42 -4.47 -10.30
N GLU A 86 -10.76 -3.42 -9.82
CA GLU A 86 -10.26 -2.30 -10.63
C GLU A 86 -9.00 -2.67 -11.42
N PHE A 87 -8.32 -3.76 -11.02
CA PHE A 87 -7.06 -4.24 -11.60
C PHE A 87 -7.18 -5.62 -12.24
N SER A 88 -8.34 -6.25 -12.15
CA SER A 88 -8.65 -7.45 -12.93
C SER A 88 -8.64 -7.09 -14.42
N PRO A 89 -7.98 -7.87 -15.29
CA PRO A 89 -8.08 -7.65 -16.72
C PRO A 89 -9.56 -7.70 -17.11
N GLN A 90 -10.04 -6.64 -17.78
CA GLN A 90 -11.35 -6.69 -18.42
C GLN A 90 -11.32 -7.87 -19.38
N CYS A 91 -12.14 -8.89 -19.11
CA CYS A 91 -12.33 -10.01 -20.02
C CYS A 91 -12.85 -9.42 -21.35
N PRO A 92 -12.16 -9.59 -22.49
CA PRO A 92 -12.62 -9.10 -23.79
C PRO A 92 -13.87 -9.85 -24.29
#